data_AF-A0A084JH56-F1
#
_entry.id   AF-A0A084JH56-F1
#
_cell.length_a   1.000
_cell.length_b   1.000
_cell.length_c   1.000
_cell.angle_alpha   90.00
_cell.angle_beta   90.00
_cell.angle_gamma   90.00
#
_symmetry.space_group_name_H-M   'P 1'
#
loop_
_entity.id
_entity.type
_entity.pdbx_description
1 polymer ?
#
loop_
_entity_poly.entity_id
_entity_poly.type
_entity_poly.pdbx_seq_one_letter_code
_entity_poly.pdbx_strand_id
1 'polypeptide(L)'
;MLEKLDLSKKIDKKTYKDTMKEQSERLGLLQRECKEAGIPVMIVFEGMGASGKGTQINRLIQALDPRGFDVYANDKSTEEEQMRPFLWRFWTKLPAQGRIALFDRSWYRQVTTLRFEGKIPETALPEAFQDIQSFERQLTDDGMVIIKLFLYISKDEQKKRFNRLEASKENSWRVTEEDWRRNKEYGRFLEISEEMLQRTDMDCAPWTIIEGTDKDFASAKIITQVSDCLEDALRQRKLRGDRKEKEVPVRSEKFQNGVLSGVDLSKTLTKEEYKKEMSQLGEKLESLHSQIYRLRIPVVLGFEGWDAAGKGGAIKRLTSNLDPRGYKVYPTSAPNDLERLHHYLWRFWNHVPKAGHIAIFDRTWYGRVMVERIEGFCSEAEWKQAYQEINEMENHMANAGAVVIKFWLHIDKDEQEKRFKERQENPSKQWKITEEDWRNREKWDQYESAVNEMLVRTSTTYAPWVVVEGNCKYYARVKVLKTVVVALESEIKKRKKNS
;
A
#
# COMPACT_ATOMS: atom_id res chain seq x y z
N MET A 1 -20.13 21.20 10.31
CA MET A 1 -18.84 21.93 10.36
C MET A 1 -18.73 22.98 9.26
N LEU A 2 -18.88 22.58 8.00
CA LEU A 2 -18.71 23.40 6.80
C LEU A 2 -19.76 24.49 6.66
N GLU A 3 -20.99 24.29 7.16
CA GLU A 3 -22.06 25.30 7.12
C GLU A 3 -21.73 26.59 7.89
N LYS A 4 -20.78 26.53 8.84
CA LYS A 4 -20.33 27.69 9.62
C LYS A 4 -19.24 28.51 8.88
N LEU A 5 -18.76 28.05 7.74
CA LEU A 5 -17.70 28.70 6.97
C LEU A 5 -18.26 29.94 6.25
N ASP A 6 -17.58 31.07 6.38
CA ASP A 6 -17.92 32.28 5.64
C ASP A 6 -17.54 32.13 4.16
N LEU A 7 -18.49 31.74 3.32
CA LEU A 7 -18.32 31.60 1.87
C LEU A 7 -18.31 32.94 1.12
N SER A 8 -18.46 34.07 1.82
CA SER A 8 -18.45 35.41 1.21
C SER A 8 -17.05 36.01 1.07
N LYS A 9 -16.01 35.31 1.57
CA LYS A 9 -14.61 35.72 1.45
C LYS A 9 -14.24 36.02 0.00
N LYS A 10 -13.63 37.19 -0.18
CA LYS A 10 -13.13 37.71 -1.45
C LYS A 10 -11.78 38.36 -1.20
N ILE A 11 -10.98 38.42 -2.24
CA ILE A 11 -9.73 39.16 -2.28
C ILE A 11 -9.84 40.22 -3.37
N ASP A 12 -9.34 41.42 -3.11
CA ASP A 12 -9.26 42.44 -4.16
C ASP A 12 -8.11 42.12 -5.12
N LYS A 13 -8.19 42.68 -6.33
CA LYS A 13 -7.27 42.37 -7.42
C LYS A 13 -5.82 42.75 -7.12
N LYS A 14 -5.59 43.80 -6.32
CA LYS A 14 -4.23 44.25 -5.98
C LYS A 14 -3.61 43.27 -5.00
N THR A 15 -4.30 43.02 -3.89
CA THR A 15 -3.85 42.06 -2.86
C THR A 15 -3.63 40.68 -3.47
N TYR A 16 -4.54 40.20 -4.33
CA TYR A 16 -4.37 38.92 -5.02
C TYR A 16 -3.07 38.87 -5.85
N LYS A 17 -2.80 39.91 -6.65
CA LYS A 17 -1.59 39.95 -7.48
C LYS A 17 -0.31 39.95 -6.64
N ASP A 18 -0.32 40.74 -5.56
CA ASP A 18 0.84 40.87 -4.67
C ASP A 18 1.11 39.54 -3.96
N THR A 19 0.07 38.92 -3.38
CA THR A 19 0.17 37.60 -2.75
C THR A 19 0.58 36.51 -3.73
N MET A 20 -0.04 36.44 -4.91
CA MET A 20 0.31 35.43 -5.89
C MET A 20 1.76 35.57 -6.36
N LYS A 21 2.25 36.79 -6.55
CA LYS A 21 3.65 37.01 -6.94
C LYS A 21 4.60 36.49 -5.87
N GLU A 22 4.42 36.95 -4.63
CA GLU A 22 5.26 36.56 -3.49
C GLU A 22 5.24 35.04 -3.26
N GLN A 23 4.05 34.45 -3.16
CA GLN A 23 3.89 33.04 -2.86
C GLN A 23 4.29 32.13 -4.02
N SER A 24 4.19 32.58 -5.28
CA SER A 24 4.69 31.78 -6.41
C SER A 24 6.21 31.73 -6.44
N GLU A 25 6.88 32.85 -6.16
CA GLU A 25 8.35 32.90 -6.05
C GLU A 25 8.82 32.01 -4.88
N ARG A 26 8.15 32.10 -3.72
CA ARG A 26 8.40 31.26 -2.55
C ARG A 26 8.17 29.77 -2.84
N LEU A 27 7.05 29.41 -3.45
CA LEU A 27 6.71 28.02 -3.75
C LEU A 27 7.73 27.38 -4.71
N GLY A 28 8.16 28.11 -5.75
CA GLY A 28 9.19 27.62 -6.67
C GLY A 28 10.54 27.38 -6.00
N LEU A 29 10.91 28.18 -5.00
CA LEU A 29 12.10 27.95 -4.17
C LEU A 29 11.92 26.72 -3.29
N LEU A 30 10.81 26.63 -2.56
CA LEU A 30 10.50 25.51 -1.65
C LEU A 30 10.44 24.17 -2.40
N GLN A 31 9.91 24.13 -3.62
CA GLN A 31 9.94 22.92 -4.45
C GLN A 31 11.37 22.41 -4.68
N ARG A 32 12.32 23.33 -4.99
CA ARG A 32 13.72 22.95 -5.21
C ARG A 32 14.38 22.47 -3.93
N GLU A 33 14.14 23.16 -2.82
CA GLU A 33 14.67 22.76 -1.52
C GLU A 33 14.12 21.39 -1.07
N CYS A 34 12.82 21.13 -1.25
CA CYS A 34 12.23 19.82 -0.97
C CYS A 34 12.84 18.73 -1.86
N LYS A 35 13.13 19.04 -3.13
CA LYS A 35 13.82 18.12 -4.04
C LYS A 35 15.22 17.78 -3.53
N GLU A 36 16.01 18.78 -3.15
CA GLU A 36 17.36 18.58 -2.62
C GLU A 36 17.36 17.83 -1.29
N ALA A 37 16.36 18.07 -0.45
CA ALA A 37 16.17 17.37 0.82
C ALA A 37 15.56 15.95 0.67
N GLY A 38 15.18 15.56 -0.55
CA GLY A 38 14.56 14.27 -0.85
C GLY A 38 13.17 14.09 -0.26
N ILE A 39 12.42 15.18 -0.01
CA ILE A 39 11.09 15.13 0.60
C ILE A 39 10.04 14.82 -0.49
N PRO A 40 9.37 13.66 -0.46
CA PRO A 40 8.25 13.40 -1.36
C PRO A 40 7.00 14.13 -0.86
N VAL A 41 6.22 14.70 -1.80
CA VAL A 41 5.03 15.50 -1.47
C VAL A 41 3.83 15.00 -2.26
N MET A 42 2.72 14.75 -1.57
CA MET A 42 1.44 14.42 -2.16
C MET A 42 0.43 15.52 -1.87
N ILE A 43 -0.17 16.11 -2.90
CA ILE A 43 -1.18 17.17 -2.78
C ILE A 43 -2.51 16.64 -3.31
N VAL A 44 -3.52 16.61 -2.45
CA VAL A 44 -4.83 16.05 -2.78
C VAL A 44 -5.88 17.15 -2.81
N PHE A 45 -6.62 17.21 -3.93
CA PHE A 45 -7.75 18.11 -4.10
C PHE A 45 -9.06 17.33 -4.02
N GLU A 46 -9.79 17.55 -2.94
CA GLU A 46 -11.18 17.13 -2.77
C GLU A 46 -12.11 18.34 -2.71
N GLY A 47 -13.42 18.09 -2.69
CA GLY A 47 -14.42 19.13 -2.52
C GLY A 47 -15.63 18.97 -3.42
N MET A 48 -16.56 19.91 -3.27
CA MET A 48 -17.87 19.87 -3.91
C MET A 48 -17.76 19.83 -5.44
N GLY A 49 -18.76 19.25 -6.11
CA GLY A 49 -18.88 19.31 -7.57
C GLY A 49 -18.82 20.76 -8.07
N ALA A 50 -18.09 21.01 -9.16
CA ALA A 50 -17.82 22.33 -9.72
C ALA A 50 -17.21 23.38 -8.74
N SER A 51 -16.59 22.96 -7.63
CA SER A 51 -15.91 23.88 -6.68
C SER A 51 -14.70 24.60 -7.26
N GLY A 52 -14.17 24.14 -8.41
CA GLY A 52 -13.06 24.78 -9.12
C GLY A 52 -11.72 24.05 -8.98
N LYS A 53 -11.70 22.80 -8.51
CA LYS A 53 -10.48 21.97 -8.33
C LYS A 53 -9.51 22.08 -9.49
N GLY A 54 -9.92 21.70 -10.71
CA GLY A 54 -9.04 21.77 -11.88
C GLY A 54 -8.51 23.18 -12.19
N THR A 55 -9.28 24.25 -11.91
CA THR A 55 -8.77 25.63 -12.03
C THR A 55 -7.69 25.92 -10.98
N GLN A 56 -7.89 25.48 -9.74
CA GLN A 56 -6.94 25.69 -8.65
C GLN A 56 -5.66 24.87 -8.85
N ILE A 57 -5.78 23.62 -9.31
CA ILE A 57 -4.63 22.79 -9.70
C ILE A 57 -3.84 23.50 -10.79
N ASN A 58 -4.51 23.97 -11.86
CA ASN A 58 -3.83 24.69 -12.95
C ASN A 58 -3.08 25.92 -12.42
N ARG A 59 -3.70 26.74 -11.57
CA ARG A 59 -3.04 27.92 -10.99
C ARG A 59 -1.86 27.57 -10.08
N LEU A 60 -1.97 26.51 -9.28
CA LEU A 60 -0.89 26.04 -8.42
C LEU A 60 0.31 25.58 -9.25
N ILE A 61 0.09 24.77 -10.30
CA ILE A 61 1.18 24.23 -11.11
C ILE A 61 1.90 25.29 -11.94
N GLN A 62 1.28 26.45 -12.23
CA GLN A 62 1.97 27.57 -12.88
C GLN A 62 3.08 28.17 -12.01
N ALA A 63 3.01 27.99 -10.69
CA ALA A 63 4.03 28.44 -9.75
C ALA A 63 5.13 27.39 -9.50
N LEU A 64 4.97 26.18 -10.03
CA LEU A 64 5.91 25.07 -9.87
C LEU A 64 6.71 24.81 -11.16
N ASP A 65 7.92 24.29 -11.02
CA ASP A 65 8.68 23.73 -12.14
C ASP A 65 8.00 22.44 -12.62
N PRO A 66 7.58 22.36 -13.91
CA PRO A 66 6.85 21.22 -14.46
C PRO A 66 7.64 19.92 -14.48
N ARG A 67 8.96 19.96 -14.33
CA ARG A 67 9.81 18.75 -14.28
C ARG A 67 9.76 18.06 -12.91
N GLY A 68 9.31 18.78 -11.89
CA GLY A 68 9.32 18.33 -10.49
C GLY A 68 8.00 17.75 -9.99
N PHE A 69 6.96 17.67 -10.81
CA PHE A 69 5.67 17.12 -10.39
C PHE A 69 4.97 16.27 -11.45
N ASP A 70 4.01 15.48 -11.01
CA ASP A 70 3.06 14.73 -11.83
C ASP A 70 1.62 15.08 -11.40
N VAL A 71 0.69 15.17 -12.35
CA VAL A 71 -0.74 15.44 -12.08
C VAL A 71 -1.58 14.25 -12.51
N TYR A 72 -2.38 13.72 -11.59
CA TYR A 72 -3.26 12.58 -11.81
C TYR A 72 -4.73 12.99 -11.63
N ALA A 73 -5.51 12.86 -12.69
CA ALA A 73 -6.96 13.04 -12.66
C ALA A 73 -7.66 11.68 -12.47
N ASN A 74 -8.39 11.51 -11.36
CA ASN A 74 -9.00 10.22 -10.99
C ASN A 74 -10.53 10.23 -11.07
N ASP A 75 -11.08 10.69 -12.20
CA ASP A 75 -12.53 10.76 -12.40
C ASP A 75 -13.18 9.36 -12.50
N LYS A 76 -12.52 8.41 -13.19
CA LYS A 76 -13.03 7.04 -13.37
C LYS A 76 -11.91 6.03 -13.19
N SER A 77 -12.24 4.93 -12.53
CA SER A 77 -11.34 3.78 -12.40
C SER A 77 -11.24 3.04 -13.73
N THR A 78 -10.02 2.70 -14.16
CA THR A 78 -9.84 1.76 -15.28
C THR A 78 -10.34 0.37 -14.90
N GLU A 79 -10.58 -0.50 -15.88
CA GLU A 79 -10.95 -1.90 -15.59
C GLU A 79 -9.91 -2.61 -14.72
N GLU A 80 -8.62 -2.33 -14.94
CA GLU A 80 -7.55 -2.86 -14.11
C GLU A 80 -7.62 -2.35 -12.67
N GLU A 81 -7.83 -1.05 -12.47
CA GLU A 81 -7.92 -0.46 -11.13
C GLU A 81 -9.14 -1.00 -10.35
N GLN A 82 -10.23 -1.36 -11.03
CA GLN A 82 -11.41 -1.97 -10.41
C GLN A 82 -11.17 -3.42 -9.98
N MET A 83 -10.22 -4.11 -10.61
CA MET A 83 -9.84 -5.49 -10.26
C MET A 83 -8.80 -5.55 -9.13
N ARG A 84 -8.52 -4.45 -8.44
CA ARG A 84 -7.47 -4.34 -7.41
C ARG A 84 -8.00 -3.61 -6.18
N PRO A 85 -7.31 -3.72 -5.02
CA PRO A 85 -7.66 -2.90 -3.85
C PRO A 85 -7.72 -1.42 -4.22
N PHE A 86 -8.69 -0.66 -3.67
CA PHE A 86 -8.93 0.71 -4.13
C PHE A 86 -7.72 1.64 -3.97
N LEU A 87 -6.90 1.40 -2.93
CA LEU A 87 -5.65 2.11 -2.65
C LEU A 87 -4.51 1.78 -3.62
N TRP A 88 -4.56 0.63 -4.30
CA TRP A 88 -3.48 0.18 -5.19
C TRP A 88 -3.08 1.24 -6.22
N ARG A 89 -4.06 1.94 -6.82
CA ARG A 89 -3.82 2.96 -7.85
C ARG A 89 -3.07 4.18 -7.33
N PHE A 90 -3.09 4.42 -6.03
CA PHE A 90 -2.40 5.55 -5.39
C PHE A 90 -1.01 5.11 -4.94
N TRP A 91 -0.88 3.89 -4.41
CA TRP A 91 0.41 3.24 -4.17
C TRP A 91 1.29 3.24 -5.42
N THR A 92 0.77 2.86 -6.59
CA THR A 92 1.58 2.84 -7.82
C THR A 92 1.91 4.20 -8.40
N LYS A 93 1.29 5.28 -7.87
CA LYS A 93 1.48 6.68 -8.29
C LYS A 93 2.14 7.53 -7.21
N LEU A 94 2.71 6.91 -6.17
CA LEU A 94 3.45 7.66 -5.15
C LEU A 94 4.62 8.40 -5.81
N PRO A 95 4.89 9.64 -5.40
CA PRO A 95 6.06 10.36 -5.88
C PRO A 95 7.32 9.74 -5.29
N ALA A 96 8.36 9.66 -6.12
CA ALA A 96 9.72 9.42 -5.64
C ALA A 96 10.17 10.55 -4.70
N GLN A 97 11.16 10.28 -3.85
CA GLN A 97 11.82 11.27 -3.00
C GLN A 97 12.17 12.55 -3.79
N GLY A 98 11.75 13.70 -3.26
CA GLY A 98 11.96 15.01 -3.86
C GLY A 98 11.02 15.36 -5.03
N ARG A 99 10.04 14.53 -5.36
CA ARG A 99 8.98 14.83 -6.34
C ARG A 99 7.65 15.17 -5.67
N ILE A 100 6.78 15.83 -6.45
CA ILE A 100 5.41 16.16 -6.04
C ILE A 100 4.41 15.37 -6.89
N ALA A 101 3.42 14.74 -6.27
CA ALA A 101 2.26 14.16 -6.95
C ALA A 101 0.99 14.95 -6.59
N LEU A 102 0.28 15.45 -7.60
CA LEU A 102 -1.00 16.15 -7.43
C LEU A 102 -2.15 15.24 -7.86
N PHE A 103 -3.16 15.10 -7.01
CA PHE A 103 -4.33 14.27 -7.26
C PHE A 103 -5.60 15.15 -7.36
N ASP A 104 -6.21 15.21 -8.54
CA ASP A 104 -7.61 15.67 -8.70
C ASP A 104 -8.52 14.49 -8.39
N ARG A 105 -9.09 14.52 -7.17
CA ARG A 105 -9.76 13.40 -6.51
C ARG A 105 -8.81 12.24 -6.19
N SER A 106 -9.11 11.56 -5.10
CA SER A 106 -8.23 10.57 -4.48
C SER A 106 -9.01 9.40 -3.87
N TRP A 107 -8.39 8.72 -2.90
CA TRP A 107 -8.98 7.62 -2.16
C TRP A 107 -10.25 7.99 -1.39
N TYR A 108 -10.45 9.27 -1.05
CA TYR A 108 -11.67 9.73 -0.37
C TYR A 108 -12.95 9.51 -1.17
N ARG A 109 -12.85 9.32 -2.49
CA ARG A 109 -13.98 8.95 -3.34
C ARG A 109 -14.69 7.68 -2.85
N GLN A 110 -13.95 6.76 -2.24
CA GLN A 110 -14.48 5.51 -1.67
C GLN A 110 -15.55 5.78 -0.59
N VAL A 111 -15.25 6.68 0.34
CA VAL A 111 -16.12 7.00 1.48
C VAL A 111 -17.06 8.19 1.21
N THR A 112 -16.91 8.88 0.08
CA THR A 112 -17.74 10.02 -0.33
C THR A 112 -18.63 9.70 -1.53
N THR A 113 -18.15 9.95 -2.74
CA THR A 113 -18.94 9.87 -3.97
C THR A 113 -19.46 8.45 -4.23
N LEU A 114 -18.63 7.41 -4.06
CA LEU A 114 -19.07 6.03 -4.27
C LEU A 114 -20.07 5.57 -3.20
N ARG A 115 -19.89 6.00 -1.94
CA ARG A 115 -20.86 5.79 -0.86
C ARG A 115 -22.19 6.46 -1.17
N PHE A 116 -22.19 7.75 -1.53
CA PHE A 116 -23.39 8.49 -1.89
C PHE A 116 -24.14 7.84 -3.06
N GLU A 117 -23.39 7.37 -4.06
CA GLU A 117 -23.94 6.68 -5.22
C GLU A 117 -24.46 5.26 -4.91
N GLY A 118 -24.32 4.76 -3.68
CA GLY A 118 -24.76 3.43 -3.26
C GLY A 118 -23.85 2.30 -3.74
N LYS A 119 -22.64 2.63 -4.21
CA LYS A 119 -21.67 1.65 -4.73
C LYS A 119 -20.87 0.98 -3.62
N ILE A 120 -20.76 1.62 -2.46
CA ILE A 120 -20.11 1.07 -1.27
C ILE A 120 -21.17 0.86 -0.20
N PRO A 121 -21.34 -0.38 0.31
CA PRO A 121 -22.28 -0.66 1.39
C PRO A 121 -21.78 -0.05 2.71
N GLU A 122 -22.71 0.32 3.59
CA GLU A 122 -22.37 0.96 4.87
C GLU A 122 -21.49 0.06 5.76
N THR A 123 -21.66 -1.25 5.67
CA THR A 123 -20.87 -2.24 6.40
C THR A 123 -19.39 -2.23 6.02
N ALA A 124 -19.03 -1.76 4.82
CA ALA A 124 -17.64 -1.67 4.36
C ALA A 124 -16.97 -0.33 4.71
N LEU A 125 -17.71 0.64 5.25
CA LEU A 125 -17.17 1.97 5.54
C LEU A 125 -16.15 2.00 6.68
N PRO A 126 -16.35 1.28 7.82
CA PRO A 126 -15.36 1.28 8.89
C PRO A 126 -13.98 0.84 8.40
N GLU A 127 -13.92 -0.24 7.63
CA GLU A 127 -12.70 -0.77 7.01
C GLU A 127 -12.10 0.23 6.01
N ALA A 128 -12.92 0.83 5.13
CA ALA A 128 -12.44 1.82 4.17
C ALA A 128 -11.81 3.05 4.84
N PHE A 129 -12.38 3.52 5.95
CA PHE A 129 -11.79 4.61 6.72
C PHE A 129 -10.48 4.21 7.40
N GLN A 130 -10.41 3.01 7.98
CA GLN A 130 -9.18 2.50 8.58
C GLN A 130 -8.07 2.34 7.52
N ASP A 131 -8.41 1.84 6.34
CA ASP A 131 -7.48 1.70 5.21
C ASP A 131 -6.92 3.06 4.78
N ILE A 132 -7.76 4.10 4.73
CA ILE A 132 -7.35 5.48 4.41
C ILE A 132 -6.41 6.05 5.49
N GLN A 133 -6.78 5.93 6.76
CA GLN A 133 -5.98 6.45 7.87
C GLN A 133 -4.61 5.77 7.94
N SER A 134 -4.56 4.44 7.82
CA SER A 134 -3.32 3.68 7.82
C SER A 134 -2.45 4.00 6.60
N PHE A 135 -3.03 4.15 5.41
CA PHE A 135 -2.32 4.59 4.21
C PHE A 135 -1.63 5.94 4.41
N GLU A 136 -2.34 6.96 4.88
CA GLU A 136 -1.76 8.29 5.10
C GLU A 136 -0.69 8.28 6.20
N ARG A 137 -0.93 7.54 7.29
CA ARG A 137 0.04 7.37 8.39
C ARG A 137 1.33 6.71 7.91
N GLN A 138 1.25 5.58 7.20
CA GLN A 138 2.43 4.87 6.68
C GLN A 138 3.31 5.80 5.83
N LEU A 139 2.70 6.54 4.91
CA LEU A 139 3.44 7.45 4.04
C LEU A 139 4.10 8.60 4.82
N THR A 140 3.38 9.17 5.79
CA THR A 140 3.89 10.30 6.59
C THR A 140 4.96 9.88 7.58
N ASP A 141 4.88 8.68 8.14
CA ASP A 141 5.91 8.12 9.01
C ASP A 141 7.23 7.88 8.25
N ASP A 142 7.17 7.46 6.97
CA ASP A 142 8.32 7.35 6.06
C ASP A 142 8.82 8.73 5.54
N GLY A 143 8.19 9.83 5.98
CA GLY A 143 8.63 11.20 5.71
C GLY A 143 7.99 11.86 4.49
N MET A 144 6.93 11.29 3.93
CA MET A 144 6.11 11.97 2.91
C MET A 144 5.27 13.08 3.52
N VAL A 145 5.15 14.20 2.81
CA VAL A 145 4.24 15.28 3.18
C VAL A 145 2.93 15.09 2.43
N ILE A 146 1.81 15.01 3.15
CA ILE A 146 0.48 14.95 2.55
C ILE A 146 -0.27 16.26 2.81
N ILE A 147 -0.59 16.99 1.75
CA ILE A 147 -1.34 18.25 1.81
C ILE A 147 -2.75 18.00 1.28
N LYS A 148 -3.75 18.18 2.15
CA LYS A 148 -5.15 17.87 1.83
C LYS A 148 -6.00 19.12 1.76
N LEU A 149 -6.60 19.36 0.59
CA LEU A 149 -7.34 20.57 0.28
C LEU A 149 -8.78 20.22 -0.06
N PHE A 150 -9.74 20.74 0.71
CA PHE A 150 -11.17 20.52 0.47
C PHE A 150 -11.84 21.81 0.01
N LEU A 151 -12.20 21.89 -1.28
CA LEU A 151 -12.84 23.07 -1.86
C LEU A 151 -14.36 23.05 -1.63
N TYR A 152 -14.84 23.99 -0.82
CA TYR A 152 -16.24 24.11 -0.43
C TYR A 152 -16.93 25.28 -1.15
N ILE A 153 -18.13 25.04 -1.69
CA ILE A 153 -19.03 26.05 -2.26
C ILE A 153 -20.47 25.70 -1.89
N SER A 154 -21.36 26.69 -1.77
CA SER A 154 -22.77 26.48 -1.42
C SER A 154 -23.53 25.71 -2.51
N LYS A 155 -24.68 25.14 -2.14
CA LYS A 155 -25.62 24.46 -3.07
C LYS A 155 -25.99 25.35 -4.25
N ASP A 156 -26.29 26.62 -4.00
CA ASP A 156 -26.73 27.57 -5.02
C ASP A 156 -25.60 27.98 -5.97
N GLU A 157 -24.40 28.22 -5.44
CA GLU A 157 -23.22 28.50 -6.27
C GLU A 157 -22.85 27.27 -7.12
N GLN A 158 -22.96 26.06 -6.56
CA GLN A 158 -22.76 24.83 -7.32
C GLN A 158 -23.76 24.70 -8.47
N LYS A 159 -25.07 24.88 -8.19
CA LYS A 159 -26.12 24.86 -9.21
C LYS A 159 -25.88 25.88 -10.32
N LYS A 160 -25.51 27.12 -9.94
CA LYS A 160 -25.16 28.18 -10.89
C LYS A 160 -23.98 27.80 -11.78
N ARG A 161 -22.96 27.14 -11.23
CA ARG A 161 -21.78 26.68 -11.99
C ARG A 161 -22.13 25.53 -12.92
N PHE A 162 -22.97 24.58 -12.50
CA PHE A 162 -23.46 23.50 -13.38
C PHE A 162 -24.23 24.07 -14.57
N ASN A 163 -25.20 24.95 -14.34
CA ASN A 163 -25.95 25.60 -15.43
C ASN A 163 -25.03 26.31 -16.43
N ARG A 164 -23.97 26.98 -15.95
CA ARG A 164 -22.99 27.64 -16.82
C ARG A 164 -22.16 26.65 -17.63
N LEU A 165 -21.77 25.52 -17.04
CA LEU A 165 -21.02 24.48 -17.73
C LEU A 165 -21.86 23.80 -18.81
N GLU A 166 -23.13 23.49 -18.52
CA GLU A 166 -24.07 22.90 -19.48
C GLU A 166 -24.40 23.84 -20.64
N ALA A 167 -24.45 25.15 -20.40
CA ALA A 167 -24.68 26.15 -21.44
C ALA A 167 -23.52 26.25 -22.46
N SER A 168 -22.33 25.75 -22.14
CA SER A 168 -21.18 25.72 -23.04
C SER A 168 -21.10 24.36 -23.74
N LYS A 169 -21.12 24.37 -25.07
CA LYS A 169 -21.01 23.14 -25.89
C LYS A 169 -19.72 22.38 -25.61
N GLU A 170 -18.64 23.10 -25.27
CA GLU A 170 -17.31 22.55 -25.02
C GLU A 170 -17.16 21.96 -23.61
N ASN A 171 -18.02 22.36 -22.66
CA ASN A 171 -17.89 22.00 -21.25
C ASN A 171 -19.08 21.19 -20.70
N SER A 172 -20.16 21.03 -21.46
CA SER A 172 -21.37 20.35 -21.02
C SER A 172 -21.11 18.91 -20.55
N TRP A 173 -20.18 18.20 -21.21
CA TRP A 173 -19.76 16.85 -20.85
C TRP A 173 -19.17 16.72 -19.42
N ARG A 174 -18.81 17.84 -18.79
CA ARG A 174 -18.22 17.88 -17.43
C ARG A 174 -19.25 17.82 -16.31
N VAL A 175 -20.54 17.91 -16.64
CA VAL A 175 -21.64 17.80 -15.69
C VAL A 175 -22.42 16.53 -16.01
N THR A 176 -22.60 15.67 -15.01
CA THR A 176 -23.33 14.41 -15.15
C THR A 176 -24.67 14.45 -14.41
N GLU A 177 -25.58 13.53 -14.73
CA GLU A 177 -26.82 13.36 -13.96
C GLU A 177 -26.54 13.10 -12.47
N GLU A 178 -25.45 12.38 -12.17
CA GLU A 178 -25.00 12.13 -10.81
C GLU A 178 -24.54 13.40 -10.07
N ASP A 179 -23.96 14.36 -10.80
CA ASP A 179 -23.63 15.69 -10.25
C ASP A 179 -24.90 16.45 -9.86
N TRP A 180 -25.92 16.41 -10.71
CA TRP A 180 -27.22 17.00 -10.41
C TRP A 180 -27.94 16.31 -9.25
N ARG A 181 -27.86 14.97 -9.16
CA ARG A 181 -28.40 14.22 -8.02
C ARG A 181 -27.75 14.66 -6.71
N ARG A 182 -26.41 14.75 -6.68
CA ARG A 182 -25.67 15.29 -5.52
C ARG A 182 -26.06 16.73 -5.18
N ASN A 183 -26.31 17.59 -6.16
CA ASN A 183 -26.80 18.95 -5.88
C ASN A 183 -28.23 18.97 -5.34
N LYS A 184 -29.11 18.09 -5.84
CA LYS A 184 -30.49 17.97 -5.35
C LYS A 184 -30.49 17.52 -3.88
N GLU A 185 -29.73 16.47 -3.57
CA GLU A 185 -29.52 15.92 -2.22
C GLU A 185 -28.27 16.49 -1.52
N TYR A 186 -27.98 17.79 -1.74
CA TYR A 186 -26.74 18.41 -1.26
C TYR A 186 -26.50 18.26 0.24
N GLY A 187 -27.54 18.36 1.08
CA GLY A 187 -27.40 18.20 2.54
C GLY A 187 -26.85 16.82 2.92
N ARG A 188 -27.37 15.75 2.30
CA ARG A 188 -26.87 14.38 2.51
C ARG A 188 -25.43 14.22 2.04
N PHE A 189 -25.08 14.77 0.88
CA PHE A 189 -23.69 14.72 0.39
C PHE A 189 -22.74 15.55 1.26
N LEU A 190 -23.23 16.66 1.83
CA LEU A 190 -22.50 17.48 2.78
C LEU A 190 -22.20 16.70 4.06
N GLU A 191 -23.19 16.04 4.66
CA GLU A 191 -23.02 15.17 5.84
C GLU A 191 -21.96 14.09 5.60
N ILE A 192 -22.04 13.40 4.46
CA ILE A 192 -21.04 12.39 4.07
C ILE A 192 -19.63 13.00 3.95
N SER A 193 -19.55 14.21 3.38
CA SER A 193 -18.28 14.93 3.24
C SER A 193 -17.72 15.37 4.59
N GLU A 194 -18.58 15.84 5.51
CA GLU A 194 -18.19 16.22 6.86
C GLU A 194 -17.71 15.02 7.68
N GLU A 195 -18.37 13.87 7.57
CA GLU A 195 -17.89 12.63 8.21
C GLU A 195 -16.52 12.25 7.66
N MET A 196 -16.33 12.33 6.33
CA MET A 196 -15.03 12.05 5.72
C MET A 196 -13.94 12.95 6.28
N LEU A 197 -14.18 14.26 6.33
CA LEU A 197 -13.24 15.23 6.89
C LEU A 197 -12.92 14.90 8.35
N GLN A 198 -13.93 14.74 9.20
CA GLN A 198 -13.75 14.47 10.64
C GLN A 198 -12.98 13.18 10.92
N ARG A 199 -13.29 12.11 10.19
CA ARG A 199 -12.64 10.81 10.41
C ARG A 199 -11.24 10.73 9.85
N THR A 200 -10.85 11.64 8.96
CA THR A 200 -9.55 11.59 8.29
C THR A 200 -8.71 12.85 8.53
N ASP A 201 -9.17 13.77 9.37
CA ASP A 201 -8.35 14.87 9.87
C ASP A 201 -7.39 14.32 10.93
N MET A 202 -6.12 14.17 10.55
CA MET A 202 -5.10 13.57 11.39
C MET A 202 -3.95 14.55 11.59
N ASP A 203 -3.27 14.49 12.73
CA ASP A 203 -2.14 15.39 13.02
C ASP A 203 -1.02 15.30 11.99
N CYS A 204 -0.81 14.10 11.41
CA CYS A 204 0.19 13.87 10.37
C CYS A 204 -0.24 14.35 8.97
N ALA A 205 -1.54 14.53 8.74
CA ALA A 205 -2.12 14.98 7.49
C ALA A 205 -3.45 15.69 7.79
N PRO A 206 -3.43 16.98 8.15
CA PRO A 206 -4.66 17.72 8.43
C PRO A 206 -5.35 18.18 7.15
N TRP A 207 -6.66 18.41 7.24
CA TRP A 207 -7.47 19.00 6.19
C TRP A 207 -7.42 20.52 6.21
N THR A 208 -7.17 21.12 5.05
CA THR A 208 -7.40 22.55 4.83
C THR A 208 -8.70 22.76 4.05
N ILE A 209 -9.68 23.41 4.67
CA ILE A 209 -10.92 23.80 4.00
C ILE A 209 -10.69 25.08 3.21
N ILE A 210 -11.04 25.09 1.93
CA ILE A 210 -10.88 26.21 1.01
C ILE A 210 -12.25 26.75 0.60
N GLU A 211 -12.49 28.03 0.88
CA GLU A 211 -13.65 28.79 0.42
C GLU A 211 -13.57 28.96 -1.11
N GLY A 212 -14.26 28.09 -1.86
CA GLY A 212 -14.14 28.00 -3.31
C GLY A 212 -15.01 28.97 -4.10
N THR A 213 -15.78 29.84 -3.44
CA THR A 213 -16.73 30.77 -4.09
C THR A 213 -15.99 31.80 -4.94
N ASP A 214 -15.03 32.50 -4.35
CA ASP A 214 -14.13 33.42 -5.04
C ASP A 214 -12.85 32.68 -5.48
N LYS A 215 -12.61 32.65 -6.79
CA LYS A 215 -11.52 31.84 -7.35
C LYS A 215 -10.15 32.36 -6.96
N ASP A 216 -9.99 33.67 -6.88
CA ASP A 216 -8.72 34.34 -6.63
C ASP A 216 -8.34 34.21 -5.16
N PHE A 217 -9.32 34.35 -4.26
CA PHE A 217 -9.15 34.06 -2.83
C PHE A 217 -8.74 32.60 -2.61
N ALA A 218 -9.45 31.66 -3.24
CA ALA A 218 -9.12 30.24 -3.14
C ALA A 218 -7.69 29.95 -3.62
N SER A 219 -7.25 30.56 -4.73
CA SER A 219 -5.88 30.39 -5.24
C SER A 219 -4.83 30.91 -4.28
N ALA A 220 -5.03 32.13 -3.76
CA ALA A 220 -4.13 32.73 -2.79
C ALA A 220 -4.03 31.87 -1.52
N LYS A 221 -5.16 31.37 -1.00
CA LYS A 221 -5.17 30.49 0.17
C LYS A 221 -4.44 29.17 -0.08
N ILE A 222 -4.67 28.54 -1.23
CA ILE A 222 -4.04 27.27 -1.59
C ILE A 222 -2.53 27.41 -1.72
N ILE A 223 -2.04 28.42 -2.46
CA ILE A 223 -0.60 28.57 -2.68
C ILE A 223 0.14 28.91 -1.39
N THR A 224 -0.46 29.73 -0.52
CA THR A 224 0.08 30.01 0.81
C THR A 224 0.12 28.75 1.67
N GLN A 225 -0.99 28.01 1.75
CA GLN A 225 -1.05 26.78 2.55
C GLN A 225 -0.02 25.74 2.07
N VAL A 226 0.10 25.55 0.76
CA VAL A 226 1.10 24.61 0.21
C VAL A 226 2.50 25.07 0.56
N SER A 227 2.80 26.36 0.40
CA SER A 227 4.11 26.92 0.75
C SER A 227 4.43 26.74 2.24
N ASP A 228 3.48 27.03 3.13
CA ASP A 228 3.65 26.86 4.58
C ASP A 228 3.92 25.40 4.96
N CYS A 229 3.17 24.46 4.38
CA CYS A 229 3.40 23.03 4.60
C CYS A 229 4.78 22.56 4.12
N LEU A 230 5.26 23.06 2.97
CA LEU A 230 6.59 22.70 2.46
C LEU A 230 7.71 23.30 3.32
N GLU A 231 7.57 24.55 3.75
CA GLU A 231 8.54 25.18 4.65
C GLU A 231 8.61 24.46 6.00
N ASP A 232 7.46 24.09 6.56
CA ASP A 232 7.39 23.30 7.78
C ASP A 232 8.05 21.93 7.62
N ALA A 233 7.82 21.24 6.49
CA ALA A 233 8.45 19.97 6.20
C ALA A 233 9.98 20.08 6.13
N LEU A 234 10.49 21.12 5.47
CA LEU A 234 11.93 21.41 5.39
C LEU A 234 12.52 21.71 6.77
N ARG A 235 11.82 22.49 7.60
CA ARG A 235 12.22 22.76 8.97
C ARG A 235 12.29 21.47 9.80
N GLN A 236 11.26 20.62 9.71
CA GLN A 236 11.24 19.33 10.43
C GLN A 236 12.34 18.39 9.94
N ARG A 237 12.63 18.36 8.64
CA ARG A 237 13.72 17.56 8.06
C ARG A 237 15.09 17.99 8.59
N LYS A 238 15.35 19.30 8.67
CA LYS A 238 16.58 19.85 9.29
C LYS A 238 16.69 19.44 10.76
N LEU A 239 15.61 19.60 11.54
CA LEU A 239 15.58 19.21 12.95
C LEU A 239 15.81 17.70 13.18
N ARG A 240 15.30 16.84 12.29
CA ARG A 240 15.55 15.39 12.33
C ARG A 240 17.00 15.07 11.98
N GLY A 241 17.58 15.72 10.96
CA GLY A 241 18.98 15.55 10.59
C GLY A 241 19.97 15.93 11.71
N ASP A 242 19.63 16.94 12.52
CA ASP A 242 20.44 17.38 13.66
C ASP A 242 20.29 16.47 14.90
N ARG A 243 19.19 15.73 15.00
CA ARG A 243 18.99 14.73 16.07
C ARG A 243 19.72 13.45 15.70
N LYS A 244 20.88 13.19 16.32
CA LYS A 244 21.43 11.83 16.38
C LYS A 244 20.35 10.89 16.90
N GLU A 245 20.01 9.86 16.12
CA GLU A 245 19.15 8.77 16.58
C GLU A 245 19.75 8.24 17.89
N LYS A 246 19.03 8.46 19.00
CA LYS A 246 19.42 7.84 20.26
C LYS A 246 19.11 6.36 20.13
N GLU A 247 20.15 5.55 20.13
CA GLU A 247 20.03 4.10 20.33
C GLU A 247 19.18 3.88 21.59
N VAL A 248 17.96 3.39 21.40
CA VAL A 248 17.15 2.95 22.53
C VAL A 248 17.71 1.60 22.92
N PRO A 249 18.15 1.39 24.17
CA PRO A 249 18.76 0.13 24.56
C PRO A 249 17.80 -1.02 24.28
N VAL A 250 18.27 -1.97 23.48
CA VAL A 250 17.55 -3.19 23.12
C VAL A 250 17.20 -3.93 24.41
N ARG A 251 15.92 -3.92 24.78
CA ARG A 251 15.43 -4.85 25.80
C ARG A 251 15.44 -6.23 25.16
N SER A 252 16.46 -7.03 25.50
CA SER A 252 16.48 -8.43 25.13
C SER A 252 15.30 -9.12 25.83
N GLU A 253 14.25 -9.47 25.09
CA GLU A 253 13.18 -10.35 25.57
C GLU A 253 13.74 -11.79 25.65
N LYS A 254 14.63 -12.03 26.62
CA LYS A 254 15.35 -13.30 26.84
C LYS A 254 14.45 -14.48 27.28
N PHE A 255 13.13 -14.27 27.34
CA PHE A 255 12.18 -15.20 27.97
C PHE A 255 10.93 -15.46 27.11
N GLN A 256 11.09 -15.68 25.81
CA GLN A 256 10.02 -16.22 24.96
C GLN A 256 10.42 -17.61 24.46
N ASN A 257 9.63 -18.62 24.80
CA ASN A 257 9.67 -19.91 24.10
C ASN A 257 9.31 -19.62 22.63
N GLY A 258 10.29 -19.67 21.74
CA GLY A 258 10.11 -19.31 20.34
C GLY A 258 9.14 -20.27 19.64
N VAL A 259 8.21 -19.74 18.84
CA VAL A 259 7.28 -20.50 17.99
C VAL A 259 7.98 -21.63 17.22
N LEU A 260 9.20 -21.38 16.73
CA LEU A 260 9.99 -22.36 15.98
C LEU A 260 10.42 -23.57 16.83
N SER A 261 10.70 -23.38 18.13
CA SER A 261 11.17 -24.45 19.01
C SER A 261 10.13 -25.57 19.22
N GLY A 262 8.84 -25.27 19.03
CA GLY A 262 7.74 -26.24 19.12
C GLY A 262 7.46 -27.03 17.84
N VAL A 263 8.22 -26.80 16.76
CA VAL A 263 7.95 -27.40 15.44
C VAL A 263 8.59 -28.79 15.35
N ASP A 264 7.76 -29.81 15.07
CA ASP A 264 8.23 -31.18 14.90
C ASP A 264 8.91 -31.38 13.53
N LEU A 265 10.23 -31.18 13.48
CA LEU A 265 11.02 -31.37 12.27
C LEU A 265 11.25 -32.85 11.89
N SER A 266 10.75 -33.81 12.67
CA SER A 266 10.83 -35.25 12.34
C SER A 266 9.74 -35.69 11.35
N LYS A 267 8.83 -34.79 10.94
CA LYS A 267 7.79 -35.10 9.95
C LYS A 267 8.42 -35.46 8.60
N THR A 268 8.05 -36.64 8.08
CA THR A 268 8.51 -37.15 6.80
C THR A 268 7.36 -37.72 5.97
N LEU A 269 7.55 -37.80 4.64
CA LEU A 269 6.71 -38.59 3.75
C LEU A 269 7.58 -39.52 2.92
N THR A 270 7.09 -40.72 2.67
CA THR A 270 7.69 -41.61 1.67
C THR A 270 7.45 -41.08 0.26
N LYS A 271 8.24 -41.56 -0.70
CA LYS A 271 8.12 -41.14 -2.11
C LYS A 271 6.78 -41.54 -2.72
N GLU A 272 6.21 -42.66 -2.29
CA GLU A 272 4.92 -43.18 -2.78
C GLU A 272 3.75 -42.34 -2.28
N GLU A 273 3.71 -42.07 -0.97
CA GLU A 273 2.73 -41.15 -0.35
C GLU A 273 2.82 -39.76 -0.98
N TYR A 274 4.03 -39.23 -1.12
CA TYR A 274 4.27 -37.94 -1.76
C TYR A 274 3.68 -37.88 -3.18
N LYS A 275 3.94 -38.88 -4.01
CA LYS A 275 3.40 -38.91 -5.38
C LYS A 275 1.87 -38.95 -5.38
N LYS A 276 1.28 -39.78 -4.52
CA LYS A 276 -0.18 -39.91 -4.40
C LYS A 276 -0.82 -38.60 -3.95
N GLU A 277 -0.33 -37.99 -2.87
CA GLU A 277 -0.88 -36.73 -2.35
C GLU A 277 -0.68 -35.57 -3.32
N MET A 278 0.49 -35.46 -3.95
CA MET A 278 0.75 -34.41 -4.94
C MET A 278 -0.18 -34.50 -6.16
N SER A 279 -0.51 -35.71 -6.62
CA SER A 279 -1.46 -35.91 -7.73
C SER A 279 -2.86 -35.43 -7.34
N GLN A 280 -3.37 -35.90 -6.19
CA GLN A 280 -4.71 -35.56 -5.71
C GLN A 280 -4.86 -34.05 -5.44
N LEU A 281 -3.85 -33.44 -4.81
CA LEU A 281 -3.85 -32.02 -4.54
C LEU A 281 -3.64 -31.18 -5.81
N GLY A 282 -2.88 -31.70 -6.78
CA GLY A 282 -2.68 -31.06 -8.08
C GLY A 282 -3.99 -30.90 -8.86
N GLU A 283 -4.74 -32.00 -9.00
CA GLU A 283 -6.06 -32.00 -9.67
C GLU A 283 -7.05 -31.05 -8.97
N LYS A 284 -7.06 -31.05 -7.63
CA LYS A 284 -7.88 -30.11 -6.86
C LYS A 284 -7.48 -28.67 -7.11
N LEU A 285 -6.17 -28.37 -7.07
CA LEU A 285 -5.69 -27.01 -7.27
C LEU A 285 -6.02 -26.49 -8.66
N GLU A 286 -5.93 -27.33 -9.70
CA GLU A 286 -6.30 -26.96 -11.07
C GLU A 286 -7.79 -26.55 -11.16
N SER A 287 -8.68 -27.34 -10.54
CA SER A 287 -10.11 -27.03 -10.45
C SER A 287 -10.38 -25.74 -9.66
N LEU A 288 -9.69 -25.55 -8.53
CA LEU A 288 -9.83 -24.35 -7.70
C LEU A 288 -9.31 -23.11 -8.41
N HIS A 289 -8.22 -23.22 -9.18
CA HIS A 289 -7.65 -22.14 -9.97
C HIS A 289 -8.67 -21.56 -10.96
N SER A 290 -9.39 -22.45 -11.66
CA SER A 290 -10.48 -22.04 -12.57
C SER A 290 -11.63 -21.34 -11.83
N GLN A 291 -11.93 -21.78 -10.60
CA GLN A 291 -12.99 -21.18 -9.78
C GLN A 291 -12.59 -19.81 -9.24
N ILE A 292 -11.37 -19.62 -8.73
CA ILE A 292 -10.93 -18.31 -8.24
C ILE A 292 -10.90 -17.27 -9.36
N TYR A 293 -10.53 -17.67 -10.58
CA TYR A 293 -10.55 -16.79 -11.74
C TYR A 293 -11.97 -16.31 -12.05
N ARG A 294 -12.93 -17.24 -12.11
CA ARG A 294 -14.34 -16.93 -12.37
C ARG A 294 -14.99 -16.11 -11.25
N LEU A 295 -14.68 -16.43 -9.99
CA LEU A 295 -15.20 -15.75 -8.81
C LEU A 295 -14.44 -14.47 -8.46
N ARG A 296 -13.42 -14.10 -9.26
CA ARG A 296 -12.60 -12.90 -9.07
C ARG A 296 -11.94 -12.85 -7.68
N ILE A 297 -11.49 -13.97 -7.16
CA ILE A 297 -10.78 -14.05 -5.87
C ILE A 297 -9.28 -13.83 -6.11
N PRO A 298 -8.68 -12.71 -5.66
CA PRO A 298 -7.24 -12.53 -5.71
C PRO A 298 -6.54 -13.39 -4.65
N VAL A 299 -5.34 -13.88 -4.95
CA VAL A 299 -4.56 -14.73 -4.03
C VAL A 299 -3.11 -14.24 -3.95
N VAL A 300 -2.61 -14.07 -2.74
CA VAL A 300 -1.23 -13.63 -2.45
C VAL A 300 -0.55 -14.68 -1.59
N LEU A 301 0.56 -15.23 -2.09
CA LEU A 301 1.34 -16.27 -1.42
C LEU A 301 2.76 -15.77 -1.16
N GLY A 302 3.13 -15.61 0.11
CA GLY A 302 4.48 -15.21 0.50
C GLY A 302 5.32 -16.41 0.94
N PHE A 303 6.53 -16.56 0.42
CA PHE A 303 7.47 -17.62 0.80
C PHE A 303 8.73 -17.06 1.43
N GLU A 304 8.91 -17.36 2.71
CA GLU A 304 10.11 -17.12 3.49
C GLU A 304 10.63 -18.44 4.10
N GLY A 305 11.81 -18.40 4.67
CA GLY A 305 12.45 -19.58 5.26
C GLY A 305 13.95 -19.50 5.17
N TRP A 306 14.63 -20.39 5.90
CA TRP A 306 16.09 -20.46 5.90
C TRP A 306 16.67 -20.61 4.49
N ASP A 307 17.93 -20.19 4.34
CA ASP A 307 18.68 -20.53 3.14
C ASP A 307 18.80 -22.05 3.03
N ALA A 308 18.62 -22.53 1.82
CA ALA A 308 18.41 -23.94 1.49
C ALA A 308 17.18 -24.67 2.07
N ALA A 309 16.22 -23.99 2.70
CA ALA A 309 14.99 -24.61 3.20
C ALA A 309 14.09 -25.24 2.10
N GLY A 310 14.22 -24.78 0.85
CA GLY A 310 13.55 -25.39 -0.30
C GLY A 310 12.40 -24.60 -0.91
N LYS A 311 12.32 -23.28 -0.65
CA LYS A 311 11.29 -22.33 -1.16
C LYS A 311 10.99 -22.52 -2.64
N GLY A 312 11.98 -22.31 -3.52
CA GLY A 312 11.80 -22.46 -4.96
C GLY A 312 11.36 -23.87 -5.40
N GLY A 313 11.68 -24.91 -4.62
CA GLY A 313 11.19 -26.26 -4.87
C GLY A 313 9.72 -26.46 -4.52
N ALA A 314 9.23 -25.78 -3.48
CA ALA A 314 7.80 -25.74 -3.13
C ALA A 314 7.02 -24.91 -4.16
N ILE A 315 7.50 -23.71 -4.50
CA ILE A 315 6.90 -22.85 -5.53
C ILE A 315 6.78 -23.59 -6.86
N LYS A 316 7.84 -24.25 -7.33
CA LYS A 316 7.81 -25.03 -8.59
C LYS A 316 6.77 -26.15 -8.61
N ARG A 317 6.42 -26.71 -7.44
CA ARG A 317 5.42 -27.78 -7.32
C ARG A 317 4.00 -27.24 -7.16
N LEU A 318 3.87 -26.07 -6.55
CA LEU A 318 2.62 -25.33 -6.53
C LEU A 318 2.23 -24.92 -7.96
N THR A 319 3.16 -24.32 -8.70
CA THR A 319 2.90 -23.76 -10.03
C THR A 319 2.75 -24.79 -11.14
N SER A 320 3.22 -26.03 -10.94
CA SER A 320 3.11 -27.09 -11.97
C SER A 320 1.68 -27.53 -12.28
N ASN A 321 0.72 -27.20 -11.41
CA ASN A 321 -0.70 -27.52 -11.59
C ASN A 321 -1.57 -26.28 -11.87
N LEU A 322 -0.93 -25.14 -12.15
CA LEU A 322 -1.60 -23.87 -12.42
C LEU A 322 -1.39 -23.47 -13.87
N ASP A 323 -2.39 -22.84 -14.48
CA ASP A 323 -2.24 -22.21 -15.79
C ASP A 323 -1.33 -20.97 -15.64
N PRO A 324 -0.23 -20.87 -16.41
CA PRO A 324 0.74 -19.77 -16.30
C PRO A 324 0.16 -18.39 -16.60
N ARG A 325 -1.03 -18.29 -17.19
CA ARG A 325 -1.73 -17.01 -17.41
C ARG A 325 -2.42 -16.48 -16.15
N GLY A 326 -2.70 -17.34 -15.18
CA GLY A 326 -3.43 -17.00 -13.96
C GLY A 326 -2.55 -16.73 -12.74
N TYR A 327 -1.23 -16.93 -12.84
CA TYR A 327 -0.31 -16.63 -11.75
C TYR A 327 0.96 -15.91 -12.23
N LYS A 328 1.63 -15.23 -11.31
CA LYS A 328 2.97 -14.70 -11.52
C LYS A 328 3.84 -14.89 -10.28
N VAL A 329 5.09 -15.30 -10.50
CA VAL A 329 6.10 -15.42 -9.44
C VAL A 329 7.00 -14.20 -9.46
N TYR A 330 7.18 -13.57 -8.31
CA TYR A 330 8.00 -12.39 -8.09
C TYR A 330 9.14 -12.75 -7.14
N PRO A 331 10.36 -12.98 -7.66
CA PRO A 331 11.54 -13.12 -6.81
C PRO A 331 11.92 -11.73 -6.26
N THR A 332 11.91 -11.57 -4.94
CA THR A 332 12.29 -10.31 -4.29
C THR A 332 13.79 -10.31 -4.00
N SER A 333 14.52 -9.42 -4.67
CA SER A 333 15.94 -9.13 -4.44
C SER A 333 16.15 -7.81 -3.69
N ALA A 334 17.41 -7.41 -3.53
CA ALA A 334 17.76 -6.05 -3.12
C ALA A 334 17.01 -5.01 -3.99
N PRO A 335 16.55 -3.90 -3.41
CA PRO A 335 15.81 -2.88 -4.16
C PRO A 335 16.72 -2.16 -5.16
N ASN A 336 16.20 -1.94 -6.36
CA ASN A 336 16.84 -1.11 -7.38
C ASN A 336 16.76 0.40 -7.04
N ASP A 337 17.44 1.23 -7.81
CA ASP A 337 17.54 2.67 -7.54
C ASP A 337 16.16 3.36 -7.50
N LEU A 338 15.21 2.95 -8.35
CA LEU A 338 13.87 3.50 -8.34
C LEU A 338 13.09 3.06 -7.09
N GLU A 339 13.17 1.78 -6.72
CA GLU A 339 12.52 1.25 -5.51
C GLU A 339 13.04 1.93 -4.24
N ARG A 340 14.34 2.26 -4.17
CA ARG A 340 14.95 2.97 -3.03
C ARG A 340 14.48 4.41 -2.87
N LEU A 341 14.01 5.03 -3.96
CA LEU A 341 13.48 6.39 -3.93
C LEU A 341 12.00 6.44 -3.54
N HIS A 342 11.35 5.31 -3.30
CA HIS A 342 9.95 5.25 -2.88
C HIS A 342 9.82 4.63 -1.49
N HIS A 343 8.63 4.78 -0.91
CA HIS A 343 8.24 4.07 0.30
C HIS A 343 8.52 2.56 0.18
N TYR A 344 9.01 1.93 1.26
CA TYR A 344 9.42 0.52 1.27
C TYR A 344 8.39 -0.43 0.63
N LEU A 345 7.11 -0.27 1.01
CA LEU A 345 6.02 -1.12 0.50
C LEU A 345 5.63 -0.89 -0.97
N TRP A 346 6.07 0.21 -1.58
CA TRP A 346 5.73 0.57 -2.96
C TRP A 346 6.06 -0.56 -3.95
N ARG A 347 7.25 -1.15 -3.82
CA ARG A 347 7.70 -2.25 -4.69
C ARG A 347 6.82 -3.50 -4.63
N PHE A 348 6.15 -3.73 -3.51
CA PHE A 348 5.28 -4.89 -3.33
C PHE A 348 3.85 -4.57 -3.78
N TRP A 349 3.37 -3.35 -3.56
CA TRP A 349 2.11 -2.87 -4.11
C TRP A 349 2.04 -2.95 -5.63
N ASN A 350 3.16 -2.71 -6.33
CA ASN A 350 3.27 -2.90 -7.78
C ASN A 350 3.02 -4.35 -8.26
N HIS A 351 3.10 -5.32 -7.35
CA HIS A 351 3.00 -6.76 -7.66
C HIS A 351 1.77 -7.45 -7.04
N VAL A 352 0.90 -6.70 -6.35
CA VAL A 352 -0.43 -7.18 -5.93
C VAL A 352 -1.13 -7.77 -7.16
N PRO A 353 -1.90 -8.87 -7.05
CA PRO A 353 -2.56 -9.48 -8.20
C PRO A 353 -3.86 -8.76 -8.56
N LYS A 354 -4.32 -8.95 -9.81
CA LYS A 354 -5.69 -8.63 -10.20
C LYS A 354 -6.64 -9.65 -9.57
N ALA A 355 -7.90 -9.28 -9.41
CA ALA A 355 -8.96 -10.18 -8.98
C ALA A 355 -9.00 -11.44 -9.86
N GLY A 356 -8.97 -12.61 -9.23
CA GLY A 356 -8.92 -13.91 -9.89
C GLY A 356 -7.52 -14.40 -10.30
N HIS A 357 -6.46 -13.67 -9.97
CA HIS A 357 -5.07 -14.07 -10.24
C HIS A 357 -4.29 -14.33 -8.95
N ILE A 358 -3.18 -15.06 -9.09
CA ILE A 358 -2.29 -15.44 -7.99
C ILE A 358 -0.96 -14.69 -8.11
N ALA A 359 -0.56 -13.96 -7.08
CA ALA A 359 0.80 -13.45 -6.92
C ALA A 359 1.57 -14.33 -5.94
N ILE A 360 2.75 -14.81 -6.35
CA ILE A 360 3.63 -15.65 -5.53
C ILE A 360 4.94 -14.89 -5.31
N PHE A 361 5.23 -14.54 -4.07
CA PHE A 361 6.46 -13.84 -3.70
C PHE A 361 7.50 -14.84 -3.17
N ASP A 362 8.65 -14.96 -3.84
CA ASP A 362 9.82 -15.70 -3.32
C ASP A 362 10.75 -14.69 -2.64
N ARG A 363 10.74 -14.70 -1.30
CA ARG A 363 11.05 -13.54 -0.42
C ARG A 363 10.04 -12.40 -0.60
N THR A 364 9.79 -11.63 0.46
CA THR A 364 8.70 -10.63 0.50
C THR A 364 9.12 -9.36 1.26
N TRP A 365 8.14 -8.50 1.59
CA TRP A 365 8.25 -7.36 2.50
C TRP A 365 8.75 -7.71 3.92
N TYR A 366 8.78 -9.00 4.29
CA TYR A 366 9.37 -9.42 5.56
C TYR A 366 10.90 -9.26 5.60
N GLY A 367 11.54 -8.97 4.47
CA GLY A 367 12.96 -8.61 4.41
C GLY A 367 13.35 -7.51 5.40
N ARG A 368 12.48 -6.49 5.60
CA ARG A 368 12.74 -5.38 6.54
C ARG A 368 12.92 -5.83 7.98
N VAL A 369 12.07 -6.74 8.45
CA VAL A 369 12.10 -7.24 9.84
C VAL A 369 13.03 -8.44 10.04
N MET A 370 13.64 -8.94 8.96
CA MET A 370 14.60 -10.04 8.96
C MET A 370 15.98 -9.57 8.49
N VAL A 371 16.31 -9.78 7.21
CA VAL A 371 17.67 -9.55 6.67
C VAL A 371 18.13 -8.10 6.82
N GLU A 372 17.25 -7.12 6.58
CA GLU A 372 17.64 -5.72 6.67
C GLU A 372 17.89 -5.27 8.11
N ARG A 373 17.12 -5.80 9.06
CA ARG A 373 17.36 -5.61 10.50
C ARG A 373 18.69 -6.23 10.96
N ILE A 374 19.02 -7.43 10.47
CA ILE A 374 20.20 -8.20 10.92
C ILE A 374 21.49 -7.72 10.25
N GLU A 375 21.42 -7.25 9.02
CA GLU A 375 22.56 -6.67 8.30
C GLU A 375 22.69 -5.15 8.48
N GLY A 376 21.73 -4.49 9.13
CA GLY A 376 21.76 -3.06 9.38
C GLY A 376 21.48 -2.20 8.14
N PHE A 377 20.66 -2.70 7.21
CA PHE A 377 20.22 -1.97 6.01
C PHE A 377 19.04 -1.03 6.27
N CYS A 378 18.51 -1.04 7.50
CA CYS A 378 17.50 -0.12 7.98
C CYS A 378 17.79 0.24 9.45
N SER A 379 17.31 1.41 9.86
CA SER A 379 17.33 1.87 11.24
C SER A 379 16.41 1.03 12.14
N GLU A 380 16.62 1.15 13.44
CA GLU A 380 15.79 0.44 14.42
C GLU A 380 14.33 0.91 14.40
N ALA A 381 14.10 2.21 14.17
CA ALA A 381 12.79 2.78 14.05
C ALA A 381 12.03 2.20 12.84
N GLU A 382 12.70 2.09 11.69
CA GLU A 382 12.10 1.57 10.45
C GLU A 382 11.60 0.12 10.61
N TRP A 383 12.42 -0.81 11.12
CA TRP A 383 11.96 -2.20 11.22
C TRP A 383 10.93 -2.41 12.34
N LYS A 384 10.99 -1.63 13.43
CA LYS A 384 9.97 -1.71 14.49
C LYS A 384 8.60 -1.27 13.97
N GLN A 385 8.58 -0.19 13.20
CA GLN A 385 7.37 0.33 12.57
C GLN A 385 6.82 -0.62 11.52
N ALA A 386 7.71 -1.25 10.73
CA ALA A 386 7.34 -2.12 9.62
C ALA A 386 6.37 -3.26 10.01
N TYR A 387 6.42 -3.80 11.23
CA TYR A 387 5.44 -4.82 11.65
C TYR A 387 3.99 -4.33 11.53
N GLN A 388 3.72 -3.09 11.92
CA GLN A 388 2.38 -2.51 11.82
C GLN A 388 2.01 -2.27 10.35
N GLU A 389 2.92 -1.71 9.56
CA GLU A 389 2.66 -1.40 8.14
C GLU A 389 2.43 -2.67 7.32
N ILE A 390 3.18 -3.74 7.61
CA ILE A 390 3.02 -5.05 6.98
C ILE A 390 1.62 -5.60 7.28
N ASN A 391 1.20 -5.57 8.55
CA ASN A 391 -0.15 -6.01 8.93
C ASN A 391 -1.22 -5.18 8.25
N GLU A 392 -1.06 -3.86 8.17
CA GLU A 392 -2.00 -2.97 7.50
C GLU A 392 -2.06 -3.22 5.98
N MET A 393 -0.93 -3.38 5.30
CA MET A 393 -0.89 -3.73 3.88
C MET A 393 -1.59 -5.07 3.60
N GLU A 394 -1.35 -6.07 4.44
CA GLU A 394 -2.01 -7.38 4.34
C GLU A 394 -3.51 -7.28 4.62
N ASN A 395 -3.91 -6.44 5.57
CA ASN A 395 -5.30 -6.14 5.87
C ASN A 395 -5.99 -5.43 4.70
N HIS A 396 -5.35 -4.44 4.06
CA HIS A 396 -5.89 -3.78 2.87
C HIS A 396 -6.17 -4.77 1.75
N MET A 397 -5.26 -5.73 1.54
CA MET A 397 -5.47 -6.81 0.56
C MET A 397 -6.61 -7.74 0.96
N ALA A 398 -6.70 -8.12 2.23
CA ALA A 398 -7.77 -8.97 2.75
C ALA A 398 -9.15 -8.31 2.73
N ASN A 399 -9.26 -7.02 3.06
CA ASN A 399 -10.48 -6.21 2.97
C ASN A 399 -10.97 -6.10 1.52
N ALA A 400 -10.04 -6.03 0.57
CA ALA A 400 -10.35 -6.13 -0.87
C ALA A 400 -10.70 -7.57 -1.31
N GLY A 401 -10.73 -8.52 -0.39
CA GLY A 401 -11.15 -9.89 -0.60
C GLY A 401 -10.06 -10.86 -1.07
N ALA A 402 -8.79 -10.51 -0.90
CA ALA A 402 -7.68 -11.39 -1.22
C ALA A 402 -7.49 -12.49 -0.18
N VAL A 403 -7.13 -13.69 -0.65
CA VAL A 403 -6.60 -14.75 0.20
C VAL A 403 -5.10 -14.52 0.36
N VAL A 404 -4.64 -14.18 1.57
CA VAL A 404 -3.22 -13.94 1.86
C VAL A 404 -2.70 -15.08 2.73
N ILE A 405 -1.67 -15.81 2.26
CA ILE A 405 -1.04 -16.91 3.00
C ILE A 405 0.47 -16.75 2.97
N LYS A 406 1.10 -16.92 4.13
CA LYS A 406 2.55 -16.74 4.28
C LYS A 406 3.17 -18.03 4.79
N PHE A 407 4.25 -18.47 4.17
CA PHE A 407 4.94 -19.71 4.50
C PHE A 407 6.33 -19.42 5.03
N TRP A 408 6.64 -19.93 6.23
CA TRP A 408 8.01 -19.99 6.74
C TRP A 408 8.50 -21.43 6.63
N LEU A 409 9.43 -21.70 5.72
CA LEU A 409 10.04 -23.03 5.60
C LEU A 409 11.15 -23.18 6.65
N HIS A 410 10.87 -23.99 7.67
CA HIS A 410 11.73 -24.19 8.82
C HIS A 410 12.52 -25.49 8.68
N ILE A 411 13.83 -25.42 8.85
CA ILE A 411 14.78 -26.53 8.92
C ILE A 411 15.67 -26.31 10.13
N ASP A 412 16.34 -27.35 10.59
CA ASP A 412 17.37 -27.22 11.63
C ASP A 412 18.76 -26.89 11.03
N LYS A 413 19.70 -26.57 11.92
CA LYS A 413 21.08 -26.24 11.56
C LYS A 413 21.73 -27.41 10.81
N ASP A 414 21.48 -28.66 11.18
CA ASP A 414 22.17 -29.82 10.63
C ASP A 414 21.73 -30.12 9.19
N GLU A 415 20.43 -30.10 8.93
CA GLU A 415 19.87 -30.27 7.59
C GLU A 415 20.25 -29.10 6.67
N GLN A 416 20.37 -27.88 7.19
CA GLN A 416 20.90 -26.77 6.39
C GLN A 416 22.35 -27.03 5.93
N GLU A 417 23.23 -27.44 6.85
CA GLU A 417 24.64 -27.73 6.54
C GLU A 417 24.77 -28.87 5.54
N LYS A 418 24.02 -29.96 5.76
CA LYS A 418 23.95 -31.07 4.82
C LYS A 418 23.57 -30.60 3.42
N ARG A 419 22.55 -29.74 3.30
CA ARG A 419 22.13 -29.18 2.00
C ARG A 419 23.14 -28.23 1.39
N PHE A 420 23.93 -27.53 2.20
CA PHE A 420 25.01 -26.68 1.72
C PHE A 420 26.13 -27.53 1.10
N LYS A 421 26.57 -28.59 1.80
CA LYS A 421 27.55 -29.56 1.29
C LYS A 421 27.07 -30.24 0.00
N GLU A 422 25.83 -30.74 -0.02
CA GLU A 422 25.21 -31.33 -1.23
C GLU A 422 25.18 -30.37 -2.44
N ARG A 423 25.08 -29.05 -2.21
CA ARG A 423 25.11 -28.04 -3.28
C ARG A 423 26.52 -27.77 -3.79
N GLN A 424 27.51 -27.74 -2.90
CA GLN A 424 28.92 -27.58 -3.25
C GLN A 424 29.43 -28.76 -4.08
N GLU A 425 29.02 -29.97 -3.73
CA GLU A 425 29.42 -31.20 -4.43
C GLU A 425 28.70 -31.40 -5.78
N ASN A 426 27.59 -30.71 -6.02
CA ASN A 426 26.78 -30.89 -7.23
C ASN A 426 27.02 -29.77 -8.24
N PRO A 427 27.70 -30.02 -9.38
CA PRO A 427 28.05 -28.97 -10.36
C PRO A 427 26.84 -28.15 -10.86
N SER A 428 25.66 -28.77 -10.98
CA SER A 428 24.44 -28.09 -11.44
C SER A 428 23.79 -27.16 -10.41
N LYS A 429 24.27 -27.19 -9.15
CA LYS A 429 23.73 -26.43 -8.02
C LYS A 429 24.76 -25.57 -7.30
N GLN A 430 26.04 -25.63 -7.69
CA GLN A 430 27.11 -24.82 -7.09
C GLN A 430 26.80 -23.32 -7.13
N TRP A 431 26.15 -22.84 -8.19
CA TRP A 431 25.71 -21.44 -8.30
C TRP A 431 24.69 -21.01 -7.22
N LYS A 432 24.11 -21.94 -6.46
CA LYS A 432 23.13 -21.71 -5.39
C LYS A 432 23.74 -21.64 -3.99
N ILE A 433 25.06 -21.59 -3.88
CA ILE A 433 25.74 -21.37 -2.60
C ILE A 433 26.83 -20.32 -2.78
N THR A 434 26.83 -19.31 -1.91
CA THR A 434 27.81 -18.23 -1.87
C THR A 434 28.48 -18.16 -0.50
N GLU A 435 29.55 -17.36 -0.36
CA GLU A 435 30.16 -17.08 0.95
C GLU A 435 29.18 -16.37 1.90
N GLU A 436 28.25 -15.59 1.34
CA GLU A 436 27.20 -14.91 2.09
C GLU A 436 26.24 -15.90 2.77
N ASP A 437 25.92 -17.03 2.13
CA ASP A 437 25.08 -18.08 2.75
C ASP A 437 25.73 -18.66 4.02
N TRP A 438 27.05 -18.81 4.05
CA TRP A 438 27.79 -19.28 5.23
C TRP A 438 27.84 -18.21 6.33
N ARG A 439 28.07 -16.95 5.95
CA ARG A 439 28.01 -15.82 6.90
C ARG A 439 26.62 -15.68 7.53
N ASN A 440 25.55 -15.84 6.76
CA ASN A 440 24.18 -15.79 7.28
C ASN A 440 23.91 -16.92 8.27
N ARG A 441 24.48 -18.11 8.02
CA ARG A 441 24.40 -19.25 8.96
C ARG A 441 25.07 -18.96 10.30
N GLU A 442 26.19 -18.25 10.32
CA GLU A 442 26.85 -17.84 11.58
C GLU A 442 25.94 -16.95 12.45
N LYS A 443 25.01 -16.20 11.82
CA LYS A 443 24.02 -15.35 12.49
C LYS A 443 22.71 -16.08 12.82
N TRP A 444 22.67 -17.41 12.81
CA TRP A 444 21.44 -18.19 12.98
C TRP A 444 20.57 -17.72 14.16
N ASP A 445 21.16 -17.52 15.33
CA ASP A 445 20.40 -17.22 16.54
C ASP A 445 19.73 -15.82 16.46
N GLN A 446 20.34 -14.88 15.72
CA GLN A 446 19.74 -13.58 15.43
C GLN A 446 18.55 -13.71 14.48
N TYR A 447 18.69 -14.52 13.42
CA TYR A 447 17.59 -14.83 12.50
C TYR A 447 16.45 -15.56 13.20
N GLU A 448 16.76 -16.54 14.06
CA GLU A 448 15.77 -17.27 14.81
C GLU A 448 14.96 -16.34 15.73
N SER A 449 15.63 -15.42 16.43
CA SER A 449 14.95 -14.39 17.23
C SER A 449 14.06 -13.49 16.38
N ALA A 450 14.57 -12.96 15.28
CA ALA A 450 13.81 -12.08 14.38
C ALA A 450 12.59 -12.79 13.76
N VAL A 451 12.74 -14.06 13.36
CA VAL A 451 11.65 -14.85 12.78
C VAL A 451 10.59 -15.18 13.83
N ASN A 452 10.97 -15.54 15.05
CA ASN A 452 10.00 -15.76 16.12
C ASN A 452 9.18 -14.48 16.41
N GLU A 453 9.84 -13.33 16.48
CA GLU A 453 9.16 -12.03 16.66
C GLU A 453 8.23 -11.72 15.48
N MET A 454 8.69 -11.94 14.24
CA MET A 454 7.88 -11.79 13.03
C MET A 454 6.62 -12.66 13.08
N LEU A 455 6.75 -13.95 13.38
CA LEU A 455 5.62 -14.88 13.46
C LEU A 455 4.59 -14.42 14.51
N VAL A 456 5.05 -14.00 15.69
CA VAL A 456 4.18 -13.54 16.78
C VAL A 456 3.45 -12.24 16.41
N ARG A 457 4.16 -11.27 15.82
CA ARG A 457 3.59 -9.93 15.56
C ARG A 457 2.75 -9.84 14.29
N THR A 458 2.91 -10.77 13.36
CA THR A 458 2.30 -10.66 12.02
C THR A 458 1.49 -11.89 11.61
N SER A 459 1.37 -12.93 12.44
CA SER A 459 0.42 -14.02 12.15
C SER A 459 -0.99 -13.61 12.56
N THR A 460 -1.71 -12.97 11.65
CA THR A 460 -3.07 -12.47 11.88
C THR A 460 -4.13 -13.45 11.38
N THR A 461 -5.40 -13.19 11.71
CA THR A 461 -6.52 -14.03 11.26
C THR A 461 -6.81 -13.91 9.77
N TYR A 462 -6.48 -12.76 9.16
CA TYR A 462 -6.68 -12.47 7.73
C TYR A 462 -5.46 -12.79 6.86
N ALA A 463 -4.26 -12.85 7.46
CA ALA A 463 -3.02 -13.23 6.80
C ALA A 463 -2.18 -14.12 7.74
N PRO A 464 -2.51 -15.40 7.88
CA PRO A 464 -1.82 -16.30 8.80
C PRO A 464 -0.42 -16.68 8.29
N TRP A 465 0.49 -16.89 9.23
CA TRP A 465 1.75 -17.61 8.97
C TRP A 465 1.56 -19.11 9.10
N VAL A 466 2.16 -19.84 8.17
CA VAL A 466 2.24 -21.29 8.16
C VAL A 466 3.70 -21.69 8.26
N VAL A 467 4.09 -22.19 9.43
CA VAL A 467 5.41 -22.79 9.62
C VAL A 467 5.40 -24.18 8.98
N VAL A 468 6.29 -24.39 8.02
CA VAL A 468 6.40 -25.61 7.22
C VAL A 468 7.65 -26.37 7.65
N GLU A 469 7.46 -27.59 8.12
CA GLU A 469 8.49 -28.56 8.51
C GLU A 469 9.28 -28.96 7.25
N GLY A 470 10.40 -28.30 7.07
CA GLY A 470 11.17 -28.26 5.84
C GLY A 470 12.23 -29.36 5.72
N ASN A 471 12.52 -30.10 6.79
CA ASN A 471 13.58 -31.12 6.81
C ASN A 471 13.32 -32.19 5.74
N CYS A 472 12.10 -32.70 5.68
CA CYS A 472 11.64 -33.53 4.57
C CYS A 472 11.05 -32.68 3.45
N LYS A 473 11.75 -32.55 2.32
CA LYS A 473 11.28 -31.80 1.14
C LYS A 473 9.93 -32.30 0.60
N TYR A 474 9.65 -33.60 0.72
CA TYR A 474 8.38 -34.17 0.26
C TYR A 474 7.21 -33.72 1.14
N TYR A 475 7.37 -33.83 2.46
CA TYR A 475 6.40 -33.36 3.43
C TYR A 475 6.12 -31.85 3.24
N ALA A 476 7.17 -31.03 3.18
CA ALA A 476 7.05 -29.58 3.03
C ALA A 476 6.23 -29.16 1.81
N ARG A 477 6.47 -29.78 0.65
CA ARG A 477 5.74 -29.49 -0.60
C ARG A 477 4.26 -29.83 -0.51
N VAL A 478 3.95 -31.00 0.06
CA VAL A 478 2.57 -31.45 0.26
C VAL A 478 1.85 -30.53 1.25
N LYS A 479 2.49 -30.15 2.37
CA LYS A 479 1.91 -29.22 3.36
C LYS A 479 1.57 -27.86 2.75
N VAL A 480 2.50 -27.27 1.97
CA VAL A 480 2.24 -26.01 1.24
C VAL A 480 1.02 -26.15 0.33
N LEU A 481 1.01 -27.16 -0.54
CA LEU A 481 -0.05 -27.35 -1.52
C LEU A 481 -1.41 -27.59 -0.86
N LYS A 482 -1.44 -28.43 0.18
CA LYS A 482 -2.63 -28.74 0.97
C LYS A 482 -3.18 -27.49 1.67
N THR A 483 -2.30 -26.66 2.23
CA THR A 483 -2.69 -25.40 2.88
C THR A 483 -3.38 -24.46 1.89
N VAL A 484 -2.78 -24.28 0.69
CA VAL A 484 -3.37 -23.44 -0.36
C VAL A 484 -4.74 -23.99 -0.76
N VAL A 485 -4.83 -25.29 -1.06
CA VAL A 485 -6.10 -25.94 -1.43
C VAL A 485 -7.20 -25.69 -0.40
N VAL A 486 -6.91 -25.91 0.89
CA VAL A 486 -7.89 -25.71 1.98
C VAL A 486 -8.33 -24.25 2.08
N ALA A 487 -7.41 -23.30 1.98
CA ALA A 487 -7.73 -21.88 2.05
C ALA A 487 -8.62 -21.44 0.87
N LEU A 488 -8.31 -21.90 -0.35
CA LEU A 488 -9.12 -21.61 -1.54
C LEU A 488 -10.51 -22.25 -1.47
N GLU A 489 -10.61 -23.51 -1.02
CA GLU A 489 -11.90 -24.19 -0.81
C GLU A 489 -12.78 -23.41 0.19
N SER A 490 -12.19 -22.96 1.29
CA SER A 490 -12.89 -22.17 2.32
C SER A 490 -13.43 -20.85 1.76
N GLU A 491 -12.58 -20.07 1.07
CA GLU A 491 -12.98 -18.76 0.53
C GLU A 491 -14.03 -18.92 -0.59
N ILE A 492 -13.86 -19.89 -1.49
CA ILE A 492 -14.86 -20.18 -2.54
C ILE A 492 -16.20 -20.54 -1.91
N LYS A 493 -16.22 -21.34 -0.84
CA LYS A 493 -17.45 -21.70 -0.13
C LYS A 493 -18.09 -20.48 0.53
N LYS A 494 -17.30 -19.56 1.09
CA LYS A 494 -17.79 -18.29 1.66
C LYS A 494 -18.44 -17.42 0.58
N ARG A 495 -17.78 -17.25 -0.57
CA ARG A 495 -18.30 -16.45 -1.69
C ARG A 495 -19.60 -16.99 -2.25
N LYS A 496 -19.69 -18.31 -2.46
CA LYS A 496 -20.91 -18.98 -2.95
C LYS A 496 -22.11 -18.88 -2.02
N LYS A 497 -21.91 -18.63 -0.72
CA LYS A 497 -23.00 -18.41 0.24
C LYS A 497 -23.51 -16.97 0.25
N ASN A 498 -22.66 -16.02 -0.14
CA ASN A 498 -22.96 -14.59 -0.13
C ASN A 498 -23.44 -14.08 -1.49
N SER A 499 -23.24 -14.86 -2.56
CA SER A 499 -23.82 -14.69 -3.91
C SER A 499 -25.17 -15.38 -3.99
#